data_AF-A0ABD5NRS2-F1
#
_entry.id   AF-A0ABD5NRS2-F1
#
_cell.length_a   1.000
_cell.length_b   1.000
_cell.length_c   1.000
_cell.angle_alpha   90.00
_cell.angle_beta   90.00
_cell.angle_gamma   90.00
#
_symmetry.space_group_name_H-M   'P 1'
#
loop_
_entity.id
_entity.type
_entity.pdbx_description
1 polymer ?
#
loop_
_entity_poly.entity_id
_entity_poly.type
_entity_poly.pdbx_seq_one_letter_code
_entity_poly.pdbx_strand_id
1 'polypeptide(L)'
;MSENGPDNLYISTDIENAIIQGEKATFDKLIDDADLTHRADNGSTLLHQAAISGRLEMARELLDRGIDLDAQNDGGITPLLLALKVEEYDTAEMLLDAGADPNILDNRDRSPLMMAFMKGTEGRECMKQLLEHGADPTLSDASGRDPVDCVLEWARELGKTDAVELMESYV
;
A
#
# COMPACT_ATOMS: atom_id res chain seq x y z
N MET A 1 31.86 3.56 -2.98
CA MET A 1 32.26 2.95 -4.27
C MET A 1 30.97 2.48 -4.89
N SER A 2 30.49 3.17 -5.93
CA SER A 2 29.18 2.92 -6.53
C SER A 2 29.28 1.77 -7.53
N GLU A 3 28.74 0.61 -7.17
CA GLU A 3 28.61 -0.58 -8.03
C GLU A 3 27.43 -0.46 -9.02
N ASN A 4 27.04 0.75 -9.42
CA ASN A 4 25.95 0.95 -10.37
C ASN A 4 26.47 0.83 -11.81
N GLY A 5 26.94 -0.38 -12.16
CA GLY A 5 27.21 -0.75 -13.55
C GLY A 5 25.90 -0.87 -14.36
N PRO A 6 25.98 -0.83 -15.71
CA PRO A 6 24.80 -1.02 -16.56
C PRO A 6 24.07 -2.33 -16.28
N ASP A 7 24.78 -3.37 -15.84
CA ASP A 7 24.22 -4.68 -15.52
C ASP A 7 23.20 -4.63 -14.37
N ASN A 8 23.43 -3.80 -13.35
CA ASN A 8 22.46 -3.64 -12.24
C ASN A 8 21.18 -2.95 -12.70
N LEU A 9 21.28 -2.01 -13.65
CA LEU A 9 20.09 -1.34 -14.20
C LEU A 9 19.23 -2.33 -15.01
N TYR A 10 19.86 -3.22 -15.79
CA TYR A 10 19.15 -4.27 -16.52
C TYR A 10 18.47 -5.26 -15.57
N ILE A 11 19.16 -5.71 -14.51
CA ILE A 11 18.57 -6.62 -13.51
C ILE A 11 17.37 -5.98 -12.82
N SER A 12 17.47 -4.71 -12.40
CA SER A 12 16.36 -3.98 -11.78
C SER A 12 15.14 -3.87 -12.70
N THR A 13 15.32 -3.52 -13.98
CA THR A 13 14.20 -3.45 -14.92
C THR A 13 13.62 -4.83 -15.25
N ASP A 14 14.45 -5.87 -15.33
CA ASP A 14 13.99 -7.23 -15.64
C ASP A 14 13.18 -7.84 -14.48
N ILE A 15 13.62 -7.64 -13.23
CA ILE A 15 12.86 -8.11 -12.07
C ILE A 15 11.56 -7.31 -11.87
N GLU A 16 11.56 -6.01 -12.15
CA GLU A 16 10.33 -5.19 -12.16
C GLU A 16 9.31 -5.75 -13.16
N ASN A 17 9.75 -6.03 -14.39
CA ASN A 17 8.89 -6.61 -15.42
C ASN A 17 8.38 -8.00 -14.99
N ALA A 18 9.22 -8.82 -14.37
CA ALA A 18 8.81 -10.12 -13.85
C ALA A 18 7.70 -9.99 -12.78
N ILE A 19 7.79 -8.99 -11.91
CA ILE A 19 6.75 -8.69 -10.91
C ILE A 19 5.45 -8.26 -11.61
N ILE A 20 5.53 -7.28 -12.51
CA ILE A 20 4.35 -6.74 -13.21
C ILE A 20 3.63 -7.86 -13.98
N GLN A 21 4.38 -8.70 -14.70
CA GLN A 21 3.82 -9.81 -15.49
C GLN A 21 3.46 -11.04 -14.64
N GLY A 22 3.95 -11.14 -13.40
CA GLY A 22 3.75 -12.31 -12.53
C GLY A 22 4.60 -13.52 -12.92
N GLU A 23 5.74 -13.29 -13.59
CA GLU A 23 6.66 -14.33 -14.01
C GLU A 23 7.53 -14.83 -12.84
N LYS A 24 6.93 -15.66 -11.97
CA LYS A 24 7.62 -16.20 -10.78
C LYS A 24 8.95 -16.88 -11.08
N ALA A 25 9.04 -17.64 -12.17
CA ALA A 25 10.28 -18.30 -12.56
C ALA A 25 11.40 -17.33 -12.98
N THR A 26 11.06 -16.15 -13.50
CA THR A 26 12.03 -15.09 -13.83
C THR A 26 12.42 -14.34 -12.55
N PHE A 27 11.42 -14.00 -11.73
CA PHE A 27 11.62 -13.37 -10.43
C PHE A 27 12.57 -14.18 -9.53
N ASP A 28 12.33 -15.49 -9.36
CA ASP A 28 13.13 -16.38 -8.51
C ASP A 28 14.61 -16.47 -8.94
N LYS A 29 14.90 -16.24 -10.22
CA LYS A 29 16.27 -16.23 -10.73
C LYS A 29 17.00 -14.92 -10.49
N LEU A 30 16.26 -13.82 -10.39
CA LEU A 30 16.80 -12.47 -10.32
C LEU A 30 16.84 -11.92 -8.89
N ILE A 31 15.97 -12.41 -8.01
CA ILE A 31 15.77 -11.84 -6.67
C ILE A 31 17.00 -11.95 -5.75
N ASP A 32 17.90 -12.90 -5.99
CA ASP A 32 19.14 -13.06 -5.23
C ASP A 32 20.16 -11.95 -5.47
N ASP A 33 20.20 -11.42 -6.69
CA ASP A 33 21.14 -10.37 -7.10
C ASP A 33 20.44 -9.01 -7.29
N ALA A 34 19.14 -8.92 -6.97
CA ALA A 34 18.34 -7.72 -7.17
C ALA A 34 18.72 -6.59 -6.21
N ASP A 35 18.86 -5.38 -6.75
CA ASP A 35 18.96 -4.16 -5.95
C ASP A 35 17.58 -3.76 -5.40
N LEU A 36 17.30 -4.12 -4.15
CA LEU A 36 16.05 -3.79 -3.46
C LEU A 36 15.89 -2.29 -3.16
N THR A 37 16.96 -1.49 -3.30
CA THR A 37 16.92 -0.03 -3.11
C THR A 37 16.58 0.72 -4.39
N HIS A 38 16.56 0.02 -5.53
CA HIS A 38 16.20 0.60 -6.81
C HIS A 38 14.79 1.20 -6.79
N ARG A 39 14.64 2.31 -7.51
CA ARG A 39 13.36 3.00 -7.68
C ARG A 39 13.12 3.27 -9.16
N ALA A 40 11.91 2.93 -9.60
CA ALA A 40 11.41 3.28 -10.93
C ALA A 40 11.28 4.81 -11.09
N ASP A 41 10.96 5.26 -12.30
CA ASP A 41 10.87 6.70 -12.66
C ASP A 41 9.88 7.52 -11.81
N ASN A 42 8.92 6.86 -11.15
CA ASN A 42 7.94 7.50 -10.25
C ASN A 42 8.27 7.31 -8.76
N GLY A 43 9.49 6.87 -8.43
CA GLY A 43 9.94 6.59 -7.08
C GLY A 43 9.46 5.26 -6.50
N SER A 44 8.71 4.45 -7.26
CA SER A 44 8.22 3.15 -6.79
C SER A 44 9.34 2.14 -6.62
N THR A 45 9.31 1.40 -5.51
CA THR A 45 10.16 0.22 -5.26
C THR A 45 9.55 -1.05 -5.85
N LEU A 46 10.29 -2.16 -5.83
CA LEU A 46 9.76 -3.49 -6.20
C LEU A 46 8.50 -3.86 -5.41
N LEU A 47 8.43 -3.48 -4.13
CA LEU A 47 7.25 -3.75 -3.30
C LEU A 47 6.01 -2.97 -3.76
N HIS A 48 6.17 -1.75 -4.28
CA HIS A 48 5.06 -1.03 -4.91
C HIS A 48 4.54 -1.76 -6.15
N GLN A 49 5.45 -2.27 -6.99
CA GLN A 49 5.08 -3.02 -8.18
C GLN A 49 4.37 -4.33 -7.83
N ALA A 50 4.80 -5.00 -6.76
CA ALA A 50 4.15 -6.21 -6.28
C ALA A 50 2.77 -5.90 -5.68
N ALA A 51 2.65 -4.80 -4.93
CA ALA A 51 1.40 -4.32 -4.34
C ALA A 51 0.34 -3.94 -5.38
N ILE A 52 0.73 -3.18 -6.42
CA ILE A 52 -0.20 -2.77 -7.48
C ILE A 52 -0.61 -3.93 -8.40
N SER A 53 0.22 -4.96 -8.50
CA SER A 53 0.01 -6.10 -9.40
C SER A 53 -0.56 -7.34 -8.68
N GLY A 54 -0.91 -7.23 -7.40
CA GLY A 54 -1.49 -8.33 -6.61
C GLY A 54 -0.53 -9.53 -6.41
N ARG A 55 0.79 -9.31 -6.44
CA ARG A 55 1.79 -10.40 -6.43
C ARG A 55 2.16 -10.82 -5.01
N LEU A 56 1.21 -11.41 -4.29
CA LEU A 56 1.36 -11.84 -2.90
C LEU A 56 2.67 -12.59 -2.60
N GLU A 57 2.95 -13.65 -3.37
CA GLU A 57 4.14 -14.48 -3.12
C GLU A 57 5.46 -13.72 -3.36
N MET A 58 5.48 -12.84 -4.36
CA MET A 58 6.67 -12.03 -4.65
C MET A 58 6.84 -10.92 -3.61
N ALA A 59 5.74 -10.31 -3.18
CA ALA A 59 5.75 -9.32 -2.11
C ALA A 59 6.27 -9.92 -0.79
N ARG A 60 5.84 -11.14 -0.42
CA ARG A 60 6.36 -11.85 0.74
C ARG A 60 7.86 -12.10 0.65
N GLU A 61 8.35 -12.60 -0.49
CA GLU A 61 9.78 -12.82 -0.69
C GLU A 61 10.60 -11.52 -0.61
N LEU A 62 10.07 -10.42 -1.16
CA LEU A 62 10.71 -9.10 -1.05
C LEU A 62 10.80 -8.64 0.42
N LEU A 63 9.76 -8.88 1.21
CA LEU A 63 9.73 -8.55 2.65
C LEU A 63 10.69 -9.41 3.46
N ASP A 64 10.77 -10.71 3.17
CA ASP A 64 11.71 -11.63 3.82
C ASP A 64 13.17 -11.21 3.59
N ARG A 65 13.44 -10.46 2.51
CA ARG A 65 14.75 -9.90 2.18
C ARG A 65 14.99 -8.50 2.75
N GLY A 66 14.05 -7.96 3.51
CA GLY A 66 14.18 -6.69 4.21
C GLY A 66 14.04 -5.48 3.30
N ILE A 67 13.27 -5.57 2.21
CA ILE A 67 12.85 -4.36 1.49
C ILE A 67 12.08 -3.44 2.44
N ASP A 68 12.22 -2.12 2.25
CA ASP A 68 11.48 -1.14 3.03
C ASP A 68 9.98 -1.24 2.76
N LEU A 69 9.24 -1.74 3.76
CA LEU A 69 7.80 -2.00 3.75
C LEU A 69 6.98 -0.71 3.57
N ASP A 70 7.48 0.39 4.14
CA ASP A 70 6.80 1.68 4.24
C ASP A 70 7.41 2.73 3.31
N ALA A 71 8.25 2.30 2.37
CA ALA A 71 8.85 3.16 1.36
C ALA A 71 7.79 4.03 0.67
N GLN A 72 8.00 5.34 0.59
CA GLN A 72 7.13 6.23 -0.18
C GLN A 72 7.68 6.43 -1.60
N ASN A 73 6.80 6.42 -2.60
CA ASN A 73 7.13 6.85 -3.96
C ASN A 73 7.05 8.38 -4.11
N ASP A 74 7.22 8.92 -5.32
CA ASP A 74 7.21 10.38 -5.55
C ASP A 74 5.88 11.07 -5.19
N GLY A 75 4.80 10.29 -5.09
CA GLY A 75 3.49 10.73 -4.63
C GLY A 75 3.29 10.64 -3.12
N GLY A 76 4.29 10.24 -2.34
CA GLY A 76 4.14 9.94 -0.93
C GLY A 76 3.39 8.63 -0.65
N ILE A 77 3.11 7.83 -1.69
CA ILE A 77 2.25 6.65 -1.57
C ILE A 77 3.13 5.48 -1.12
N THR A 78 2.70 4.74 -0.09
CA THR A 78 3.32 3.48 0.36
C THR A 78 2.79 2.28 -0.43
N PRO A 79 3.45 1.11 -0.38
CA PRO A 79 2.90 -0.12 -0.96
C PRO A 79 1.49 -0.46 -0.45
N LEU A 80 1.23 -0.26 0.85
CA LEU A 80 -0.09 -0.46 1.47
C LEU A 80 -1.14 0.46 0.85
N LEU A 81 -0.87 1.77 0.80
CA LEU A 81 -1.77 2.76 0.18
C LEU A 81 -2.04 2.41 -1.29
N LEU A 82 -1.02 1.94 -2.01
CA LEU A 82 -1.15 1.57 -3.42
C LEU A 82 -2.04 0.34 -3.60
N ALA A 83 -1.86 -0.70 -2.79
CA ALA A 83 -2.72 -1.90 -2.79
C ALA A 83 -4.19 -1.54 -2.52
N LEU A 84 -4.46 -0.71 -1.50
CA LEU A 84 -5.80 -0.21 -1.20
C LEU A 84 -6.40 0.61 -2.36
N LYS A 85 -5.57 1.38 -3.08
CA LYS A 85 -6.00 2.18 -4.24
C LYS A 85 -6.54 1.32 -5.37
N VAL A 86 -5.86 0.20 -5.64
CA VAL A 86 -6.19 -0.72 -6.74
C VAL A 86 -7.04 -1.91 -6.29
N GLU A 87 -7.44 -1.93 -5.02
CA GLU A 87 -8.35 -2.93 -4.44
C GLU A 87 -7.73 -4.33 -4.36
N GLU A 88 -6.41 -4.39 -4.25
CA GLU A 88 -5.63 -5.61 -4.00
C GLU A 88 -5.63 -5.93 -2.51
N TYR A 89 -6.82 -6.25 -1.98
CA TYR A 89 -7.07 -6.35 -0.54
C TYR A 89 -6.28 -7.49 0.13
N ASP A 90 -6.10 -8.63 -0.53
CA ASP A 90 -5.25 -9.70 -0.01
C ASP A 90 -3.81 -9.22 0.18
N THR A 91 -3.32 -8.37 -0.72
CA THR A 91 -1.97 -7.81 -0.63
C THR A 91 -1.90 -6.74 0.45
N ALA A 92 -2.95 -5.92 0.61
CA ALA A 92 -3.05 -4.97 1.71
C ALA A 92 -3.06 -5.68 3.08
N GLU A 93 -3.83 -6.75 3.25
CA GLU A 93 -3.86 -7.57 4.46
C GLU A 93 -2.47 -8.16 4.77
N MET A 94 -1.82 -8.74 3.76
CA MET A 94 -0.48 -9.30 3.92
C MET A 94 0.56 -8.24 4.33
N LEU A 95 0.47 -7.02 3.80
CA LEU A 95 1.34 -5.90 4.20
C LEU A 95 1.06 -5.46 5.65
N LEU A 96 -0.21 -5.42 6.05
CA LEU A 96 -0.60 -5.12 7.44
C LEU A 96 -0.10 -6.20 8.42
N ASP A 97 -0.22 -7.47 8.06
CA ASP A 97 0.33 -8.61 8.81
C ASP A 97 1.86 -8.56 8.94
N ALA A 98 2.53 -8.03 7.91
CA ALA A 98 3.97 -7.79 7.92
C ALA A 98 4.38 -6.57 8.77
N GLY A 99 3.41 -5.81 9.31
CA GLY A 99 3.64 -4.67 10.18
C GLY A 99 3.74 -3.33 9.45
N ALA A 100 3.13 -3.19 8.27
CA ALA A 100 3.08 -1.92 7.55
C ALA A 100 2.39 -0.86 8.42
N ASP A 101 2.92 0.36 8.45
CA ASP A 101 2.30 1.43 9.22
C ASP A 101 1.01 1.92 8.53
N PRO A 102 -0.17 1.69 9.12
CA PRO A 102 -1.45 2.08 8.52
C PRO A 102 -1.74 3.57 8.67
N ASN A 103 -0.78 4.38 9.14
CA ASN A 103 -0.93 5.81 9.42
C ASN A 103 -0.12 6.71 8.50
N ILE A 104 0.69 6.16 7.59
CA ILE A 104 1.49 6.97 6.68
C ILE A 104 0.59 7.67 5.67
N LEU A 105 0.70 8.99 5.61
CA LEU A 105 -0.06 9.83 4.70
C LEU A 105 0.64 9.97 3.35
N ASP A 106 -0.15 10.06 2.28
CA ASP A 106 0.38 10.46 0.97
C ASP A 106 0.63 11.98 0.88
N ASN A 107 1.17 12.46 -0.25
CA ASN A 107 1.42 13.89 -0.46
C ASN A 107 0.15 14.75 -0.57
N ARG A 108 -1.04 14.15 -0.43
CA ARG A 108 -2.34 14.85 -0.31
C ARG A 108 -2.90 14.72 1.10
N ASP A 109 -2.07 14.29 2.05
CA ASP A 109 -2.39 14.04 3.45
C ASP A 109 -3.50 12.99 3.62
N ARG A 110 -3.64 12.03 2.69
CA ARG A 110 -4.67 10.99 2.78
C ARG A 110 -4.12 9.79 3.52
N SER A 111 -4.83 9.37 4.58
CA SER A 111 -4.53 8.14 5.31
C SER A 111 -5.03 6.89 4.57
N PRO A 112 -4.45 5.70 4.86
CA PRO A 112 -4.98 4.41 4.39
C PRO A 112 -6.46 4.23 4.73
N LEU A 113 -6.89 4.65 5.92
CA LEU A 113 -8.29 4.57 6.35
C LEU A 113 -9.20 5.44 5.49
N MET A 114 -8.78 6.68 5.19
CA MET A 114 -9.52 7.57 4.28
C MET A 114 -9.64 6.95 2.87
N MET A 115 -8.57 6.30 2.38
CA MET A 115 -8.61 5.65 1.08
C MET A 115 -9.56 4.44 1.04
N ALA A 116 -9.51 3.57 2.05
CA ALA A 116 -10.45 2.46 2.18
C ALA A 116 -11.90 2.97 2.27
N PHE A 117 -12.11 4.07 2.97
CA PHE A 117 -13.42 4.71 3.07
C PHE A 117 -13.95 5.21 1.72
N MET A 118 -13.12 5.89 0.92
CA MET A 118 -13.51 6.42 -0.40
C MET A 118 -13.97 5.33 -1.39
N LYS A 119 -13.59 4.05 -1.16
CA LYS A 119 -14.05 2.89 -1.92
C LYS A 119 -15.45 2.41 -1.52
N GLY A 120 -15.94 2.85 -0.37
CA GLY A 120 -17.30 2.57 0.08
C GLY A 120 -17.50 1.15 0.59
N THR A 121 -18.49 0.43 0.05
CA THR A 121 -18.85 -0.91 0.55
C THR A 121 -17.77 -1.96 0.35
N GLU A 122 -16.95 -1.80 -0.69
CA GLU A 122 -15.84 -2.70 -1.01
C GLU A 122 -14.67 -2.51 -0.05
N GLY A 123 -14.53 -1.32 0.54
CA GLY A 123 -13.49 -1.02 1.54
C GLY A 123 -13.85 -1.35 2.98
N ARG A 124 -15.02 -1.98 3.26
CA ARG A 124 -15.45 -2.26 4.64
C ARG A 124 -14.49 -3.19 5.37
N GLU A 125 -14.13 -4.30 4.75
CA GLU A 125 -13.21 -5.26 5.36
C GLU A 125 -11.84 -4.63 5.58
N CYS A 126 -11.38 -3.82 4.62
CA CYS A 126 -10.11 -3.11 4.75
C CYS A 126 -10.12 -2.05 5.84
N MET A 127 -11.21 -1.32 6.02
CA MET A 127 -11.34 -0.40 7.17
C MET A 127 -11.24 -1.17 8.49
N LYS A 128 -11.89 -2.32 8.60
CA LYS A 128 -11.81 -3.16 9.79
C LYS A 128 -10.39 -3.67 10.03
N GLN A 129 -9.73 -4.20 9.00
CA GLN A 129 -8.33 -4.64 9.09
C GLN A 129 -7.40 -3.48 9.46
N LEU A 130 -7.55 -2.32 8.83
CA LEU A 130 -6.75 -1.14 9.15
C LEU A 130 -6.90 -0.75 10.63
N LEU A 131 -8.12 -0.71 11.15
CA LEU A 131 -8.38 -0.42 12.56
C LEU A 131 -7.80 -1.50 13.49
N GLU A 132 -7.91 -2.78 13.14
CA GLU A 132 -7.32 -3.91 13.88
C GLU A 132 -5.79 -3.81 13.95
N HIS A 133 -5.15 -3.26 12.92
CA HIS A 133 -3.71 -3.02 12.85
C HIS A 133 -3.28 -1.63 13.36
N GLY A 134 -4.18 -0.88 13.99
CA GLY A 134 -3.86 0.38 14.67
C GLY A 134 -3.89 1.62 13.78
N ALA A 135 -4.71 1.62 12.73
CA ALA A 135 -5.02 2.84 11.99
C ALA A 135 -5.71 3.85 12.91
N ASP A 136 -5.18 5.06 12.95
CA ASP A 136 -5.72 6.18 13.71
C ASP A 136 -6.86 6.83 12.90
N PRO A 137 -8.12 6.74 13.36
CA PRO A 137 -9.25 7.30 12.65
C PRO A 137 -9.28 8.83 12.67
N THR A 138 -8.42 9.49 13.44
CA THR A 138 -8.39 10.94 13.61
C THR A 138 -7.43 11.66 12.66
N LEU A 139 -6.64 10.92 11.87
CA LEU A 139 -5.65 11.50 10.96
C LEU A 139 -6.34 12.26 9.81
N SER A 140 -6.44 13.59 9.98
CA SER A 140 -7.05 14.52 9.04
C SER A 140 -6.19 14.80 7.81
N ASP A 141 -6.83 14.99 6.66
CA ASP A 141 -6.15 15.51 5.47
C ASP A 141 -5.75 16.99 5.61
N ALA A 142 -5.04 17.53 4.61
CA ALA A 142 -4.54 18.91 4.55
C ALA A 142 -5.64 19.97 4.73
N SER A 143 -6.91 19.58 4.50
CA SER A 143 -8.06 20.45 4.62
C SER A 143 -8.66 20.47 6.03
N GLY A 144 -8.03 19.77 6.99
CA GLY A 144 -8.48 19.68 8.38
C GLY A 144 -9.76 18.85 8.52
N ARG A 145 -10.11 18.06 7.50
CA ARG A 145 -11.25 17.15 7.56
C ARG A 145 -10.78 15.85 8.18
N ASP A 146 -11.28 15.57 9.38
CA ASP A 146 -11.14 14.28 10.05
C ASP A 146 -11.78 13.19 9.16
N PRO A 147 -11.14 12.01 8.98
CA PRO A 147 -11.78 10.84 8.39
C PRO A 147 -13.18 10.60 8.95
N VAL A 148 -13.40 10.81 10.24
CA VAL A 148 -14.73 10.73 10.89
C VAL A 148 -15.73 11.67 10.22
N ASP A 149 -15.41 12.95 10.01
CA ASP A 149 -16.34 13.90 9.39
C ASP A 149 -16.62 13.55 7.93
N CYS A 150 -15.59 13.18 7.16
CA CYS A 150 -15.76 12.70 5.79
C CYS A 150 -16.60 11.42 5.74
N VAL A 151 -16.42 10.53 6.73
CA VAL A 151 -17.14 9.26 6.85
C VAL A 151 -18.61 9.48 7.17
N LEU A 152 -18.89 10.36 8.13
CA LEU A 152 -20.24 10.73 8.53
C LEU A 152 -20.97 11.49 7.42
N GLU A 153 -20.31 12.40 6.70
CA GLU A 153 -20.92 13.13 5.57
C GLU A 153 -21.29 12.16 4.43
N TRP A 154 -20.38 11.31 3.97
CA TRP A 154 -20.66 10.34 2.91
C TRP A 154 -21.68 9.27 3.33
N ALA A 155 -21.64 8.80 4.59
CA ALA A 155 -22.61 7.83 5.08
C ALA A 155 -24.03 8.41 5.12
N ARG A 156 -24.17 9.71 5.44
CA ARG A 156 -25.43 10.45 5.36
C ARG A 156 -25.88 10.65 3.91
N GLU A 157 -24.97 10.97 3.00
CA GLU A 157 -25.28 11.16 1.57
C GLU A 157 -25.72 9.87 0.85
N LEU A 158 -25.14 8.73 1.21
CA LEU A 158 -25.47 7.43 0.60
C LEU A 158 -26.44 6.57 1.41
N GLY A 159 -26.88 7.03 2.58
CA GLY A 159 -27.76 6.28 3.49
C GLY A 159 -27.12 5.00 4.03
N LYS A 160 -25.79 4.95 4.16
CA LYS A 160 -25.02 3.76 4.58
C LYS A 160 -24.70 3.84 6.07
N THR A 161 -25.65 3.43 6.91
CA THR A 161 -25.57 3.48 8.39
C THR A 161 -24.46 2.62 8.98
N ASP A 162 -24.10 1.51 8.34
CA ASP A 162 -23.10 0.56 8.84
C ASP A 162 -21.70 1.18 9.02
N ALA A 163 -21.34 2.18 8.20
CA ALA A 163 -20.04 2.87 8.30
C ALA A 163 -20.01 3.83 9.50
N VAL A 164 -21.17 4.39 9.87
CA VAL A 164 -21.34 5.25 11.06
C VAL A 164 -21.24 4.39 12.31
N GLU A 165 -21.98 3.27 12.37
CA GLU A 165 -21.95 2.36 13.52
C GLU A 165 -20.56 1.73 13.73
N LEU A 166 -19.85 1.39 12.65
CA LEU A 166 -18.50 0.86 12.74
C LEU A 166 -17.56 1.88 13.39
N MET A 167 -17.59 3.15 12.97
CA MET A 167 -16.70 4.18 13.50
C MET A 167 -17.08 4.65 14.91
N GLU A 168 -18.38 4.76 15.22
CA GLU A 168 -18.87 5.07 16.58
C GLU A 168 -18.44 4.02 17.62
N SER A 169 -18.10 2.80 17.20
CA SER A 169 -17.60 1.76 18.10
C SER A 169 -16.12 1.89 18.49
N TYR A 170 -15.35 2.73 17.78
CA TYR A 170 -13.91 2.92 17.99
C TYR A 170 -13.53 4.33 18.52
N VAL A 171 -14.52 5.22 18.72
CA VAL A 171 -14.38 6.57 19.34
C VAL A 171 -14.88 6.56 20.79
#